data_AF-A0A5U3AGI1-F1
#
_entry.id   AF-A0A5U3AGI1-F1
#
_cell.length_a   1.000
_cell.length_b   1.000
_cell.length_c   1.000
_cell.angle_alpha   90.00
_cell.angle_beta   90.00
_cell.angle_gamma   90.00
#
_symmetry.space_group_name_H-M   'P 1'
#
loop_
_entity.id
_entity.type
_entity.pdbx_description
1 polymer ?
#
loop_
_entity_poly.entity_id
_entity_poly.type
_entity_poly.pdbx_seq_one_letter_code
_entity_poly.pdbx_strand_id
1 'polypeptide(L)'
;MSLETNLELNNQLVTRNNELLERLISTLASGVVMRPDAIAQVQEYDETVAKTKAALTLDDLEFSDVVALAAFYPVAKPITEEMLQHAISYRDATSEARVVQIDALDSALQGVKRAKELLKPALLDLSRNILKFWDDLPTIGERRAFAERLLDAPPAGRDEVKPKKGSSKDGKTEERTGPFYIKSPDGSAASELHTLRKLNAMLEKGHIEINRVEYLQLQEEFARKNAANSNQQVTTDTDDQPEYAALRKQAEGLILQLAKGGYRAEAITILEKQGAKKLGEVADEHLADVIAQAEKALEG
;
A
#
# COMPACT_ATOMS: atom_id res chain seq x y z
N MET A 1 -25.65 40.41 -6.00
CA MET A 1 -26.48 41.51 -5.44
C MET A 1 -27.79 41.56 -6.18
N SER A 2 -28.92 41.72 -5.47
CA SER A 2 -30.25 41.79 -6.10
C SER A 2 -30.51 43.20 -6.65
N LEU A 3 -31.40 43.31 -7.64
CA LEU A 3 -31.79 44.61 -8.23
C LEU A 3 -32.30 45.59 -7.15
N GLU A 4 -33.04 45.06 -6.17
CA GLU A 4 -33.59 45.81 -5.04
C GLU A 4 -32.49 46.43 -4.16
N THR A 5 -31.43 45.66 -3.85
CA THR A 5 -30.29 46.20 -3.08
C THR A 5 -29.56 47.33 -3.81
N ASN A 6 -29.52 47.31 -5.14
CA ASN A 6 -28.88 48.38 -5.92
C ASN A 6 -29.75 49.64 -5.98
N LEU A 7 -31.07 49.48 -6.15
CA LEU A 7 -32.01 50.59 -6.16
C LEU A 7 -32.02 51.33 -4.82
N GLU A 8 -31.96 50.58 -3.72
CA GLU A 8 -31.95 51.14 -2.36
C GLU A 8 -30.67 51.92 -2.07
N LEU A 9 -29.51 51.41 -2.49
CA LEU A 9 -28.24 52.13 -2.39
C LEU A 9 -28.26 53.44 -3.20
N ASN A 10 -28.82 53.42 -4.41
CA ASN A 10 -28.90 54.59 -5.26
C ASN A 10 -29.77 55.69 -4.61
N ASN A 11 -30.93 55.32 -4.06
CA ASN A 11 -31.78 56.26 -3.34
C ASN A 11 -31.08 56.87 -2.11
N GLN A 12 -30.28 56.08 -1.39
CA GLN A 12 -29.48 56.58 -0.26
C GLN A 12 -28.38 57.55 -0.70
N LEU A 13 -27.71 57.27 -1.82
CA LEU A 13 -26.69 58.16 -2.40
C LEU A 13 -27.29 59.48 -2.87
N VAL A 14 -28.42 59.44 -3.57
CA VAL A 14 -29.14 60.65 -4.01
C VAL A 14 -29.53 61.52 -2.82
N THR A 15 -30.02 60.90 -1.73
CA THR A 15 -30.40 61.62 -0.51
C THR A 15 -29.19 62.31 0.13
N ARG A 16 -28.08 61.60 0.31
CA ARG A 16 -26.83 62.19 0.85
C ARG A 16 -26.28 63.32 -0.02
N ASN A 17 -26.34 63.17 -1.33
CA ASN A 17 -25.86 64.20 -2.26
C ASN A 17 -26.70 65.47 -2.18
N ASN A 18 -28.02 65.33 -2.06
CA ASN A 18 -28.91 66.48 -1.87
C ASN A 18 -28.59 67.23 -0.56
N GLU A 19 -28.36 66.50 0.54
CA GLU A 19 -27.97 67.11 1.83
C GLU A 19 -26.62 67.86 1.75
N LEU A 20 -25.64 67.29 1.05
CA LEU A 20 -24.34 67.93 0.84
C LEU A 20 -24.45 69.19 -0.04
N LEU A 21 -25.25 69.12 -1.11
CA LEU A 21 -25.54 70.26 -1.98
C LEU A 21 -26.22 71.39 -1.21
N GLU A 22 -27.20 71.08 -0.36
CA GLU A 22 -27.86 72.08 0.49
C GLU A 22 -26.88 72.77 1.45
N ARG A 23 -25.97 72.00 2.06
CA ARG A 23 -24.92 72.54 2.94
C ARG A 23 -23.95 73.44 2.18
N LEU A 24 -23.53 73.02 0.99
CA LEU A 24 -22.64 73.80 0.13
C LEU A 24 -23.31 75.11 -0.30
N ILE A 25 -24.55 75.06 -0.77
CA ILE A 25 -25.33 76.23 -1.16
C ILE A 25 -25.49 77.18 0.02
N SER A 26 -25.81 76.66 1.21
CA SER A 26 -25.95 77.48 2.43
C SER A 26 -24.64 78.15 2.83
N THR A 27 -23.52 77.44 2.68
CA THR A 27 -22.19 77.99 3.02
C THR A 27 -21.76 79.05 2.01
N LEU A 28 -21.99 78.83 0.71
CA LEU A 28 -21.75 79.83 -0.33
C LEU A 28 -22.63 81.07 -0.17
N ALA A 29 -23.91 80.89 0.19
CA ALA A 29 -24.84 81.98 0.44
C ALA A 29 -24.48 82.80 1.69
N SER A 30 -23.79 82.20 2.67
CA SER A 30 -23.36 82.89 3.90
C SER A 30 -22.18 83.85 3.73
N GLY A 31 -21.54 83.90 2.55
CA GLY A 31 -20.44 84.81 2.26
C GLY A 31 -19.12 84.48 2.97
N VAL A 32 -19.02 83.32 3.61
CA VAL A 32 -17.80 82.85 4.29
C VAL A 32 -16.74 82.46 3.25
N VAL A 33 -15.53 83.02 3.39
CA VAL A 33 -14.38 82.67 2.54
C VAL A 33 -13.96 81.22 2.84
N MET A 34 -14.22 80.31 1.91
CA MET A 34 -13.75 78.92 1.98
C MET A 34 -12.22 78.91 1.94
N ARG A 35 -11.57 78.51 3.05
CA ARG A 35 -10.12 78.32 3.10
C ARG A 35 -9.77 76.92 2.58
N PRO A 36 -8.80 76.77 1.65
CA PRO A 36 -8.40 75.46 1.12
C PRO A 36 -7.90 74.50 2.20
N ASP A 37 -7.40 75.02 3.32
CA ASP A 37 -6.88 74.24 4.44
C ASP A 37 -7.98 73.65 5.35
N ALA A 38 -9.25 74.05 5.13
CA ALA A 38 -10.43 73.58 5.86
C ALA A 38 -11.26 72.56 5.07
N ILE A 39 -10.73 72.05 3.95
CA ILE A 39 -11.32 70.90 3.26
C ILE A 39 -11.04 69.69 4.14
N ALA A 40 -12.01 69.35 5.00
CA ALA A 40 -12.06 68.01 5.58
C ALA A 40 -11.83 67.04 4.43
N GLN A 41 -10.82 66.16 4.57
CA GLN A 41 -10.48 65.14 3.56
C GLN A 41 -11.80 64.64 2.97
N VAL A 42 -12.07 65.04 1.73
CA VAL A 42 -13.13 64.40 0.96
C VAL A 42 -12.70 62.95 1.04
N GLN A 43 -13.47 62.15 1.77
CA GLN A 43 -13.27 60.73 1.77
C GLN A 43 -13.50 60.40 0.32
N GLU A 44 -12.39 60.25 -0.41
CA GLU A 44 -12.38 59.90 -1.81
C GLU A 44 -13.29 58.70 -1.83
N TYR A 45 -14.45 58.85 -2.47
CA TYR A 45 -15.25 57.69 -2.78
C TYR A 45 -14.42 57.02 -3.86
N ASP A 46 -13.36 56.33 -3.43
CA ASP A 46 -13.01 55.05 -3.99
C ASP A 46 -14.34 54.33 -3.96
N GLU A 47 -15.03 54.39 -5.09
CA GLU A 47 -15.91 53.34 -5.46
C GLU A 47 -15.07 52.11 -5.09
N THR A 48 -15.52 51.37 -4.08
CA THR A 48 -15.26 49.95 -4.11
C THR A 48 -16.05 49.46 -5.33
N VAL A 49 -15.60 49.85 -6.54
CA VAL A 49 -15.16 48.86 -7.50
C VAL A 49 -14.33 47.99 -6.60
N ALA A 50 -14.99 46.96 -6.03
CA ALA A 50 -14.30 45.81 -5.53
C ALA A 50 -13.26 45.63 -6.61
N LYS A 51 -11.98 45.93 -6.29
CA LYS A 51 -10.83 45.60 -7.13
C LYS A 51 -11.23 44.24 -7.59
N THR A 52 -11.66 44.11 -8.84
CA THR A 52 -12.41 42.92 -9.24
C THR A 52 -11.34 41.89 -9.06
N LYS A 53 -11.38 41.17 -7.94
CA LYS A 53 -10.28 40.34 -7.48
C LYS A 53 -10.15 39.44 -8.66
N ALA A 54 -9.04 39.56 -9.40
CA ALA A 54 -8.91 38.91 -10.69
C ALA A 54 -9.39 37.48 -10.47
N ALA A 55 -10.47 37.11 -11.16
CA ALA A 55 -11.25 35.94 -10.77
C ALA A 55 -10.27 34.78 -10.69
N LEU A 56 -10.17 34.13 -9.52
CA LEU A 56 -9.12 33.16 -9.28
C LEU A 56 -9.15 32.11 -10.39
N THR A 57 -8.02 31.94 -11.07
CA THR A 57 -7.88 31.01 -12.19
C THR A 57 -6.96 29.86 -11.80
N LEU A 58 -6.93 28.83 -12.66
CA LEU A 58 -6.01 27.72 -12.49
C LEU A 58 -4.53 28.14 -12.56
N ASP A 59 -4.23 29.26 -13.23
CA ASP A 59 -2.85 29.75 -13.38
C ASP A 59 -2.30 30.37 -12.09
N ASP A 60 -3.18 30.77 -11.16
CA ASP A 60 -2.82 31.35 -9.86
C ASP A 60 -2.39 30.28 -8.83
N LEU A 61 -2.58 29.00 -9.13
CA LEU A 61 -2.29 27.89 -8.21
C LEU A 61 -0.80 27.51 -8.20
N GLU A 62 -0.27 27.19 -7.02
CA GLU A 62 1.04 26.55 -6.89
C GLU A 62 0.99 25.08 -7.38
N PHE A 63 2.16 24.46 -7.54
CA PHE A 63 2.24 23.06 -7.98
C PHE A 63 1.42 22.13 -7.10
N SER A 64 1.60 22.25 -5.78
CA SER A 64 0.91 21.40 -4.79
C SER A 64 -0.59 21.69 -4.73
N ASP A 65 -1.01 22.93 -4.99
CA ASP A 65 -2.45 23.28 -5.05
C ASP A 65 -3.13 22.56 -6.22
N VAL A 66 -2.47 22.44 -7.39
CA VAL A 66 -3.01 21.68 -8.52
C VAL A 66 -3.16 20.21 -8.19
N VAL A 67 -2.19 19.64 -7.46
CA VAL A 67 -2.25 18.24 -7.00
C VAL A 67 -3.39 18.04 -6.00
N ALA A 68 -3.57 18.97 -5.06
CA ALA A 68 -4.68 18.94 -4.10
C ALA A 68 -6.04 19.07 -4.81
N LEU A 69 -6.15 20.00 -5.77
CA LEU A 69 -7.33 20.17 -6.60
C LEU A 69 -7.70 18.88 -7.34
N ALA A 70 -6.70 18.17 -7.89
CA ALA A 70 -6.92 16.89 -8.56
C ALA A 70 -7.49 15.83 -7.62
N ALA A 71 -7.01 15.77 -6.38
CA ALA A 71 -7.45 14.78 -5.40
C ALA A 71 -8.85 15.08 -4.83
N PHE A 72 -9.17 16.34 -4.57
CA PHE A 72 -10.52 16.74 -4.14
C PHE A 72 -11.54 16.55 -5.26
N TYR A 73 -11.12 16.77 -6.51
CA TYR A 73 -11.99 16.70 -7.69
C TYR A 73 -11.38 15.79 -8.76
N PRO A 74 -11.36 14.45 -8.51
CA PRO A 74 -10.70 13.47 -9.36
C PRO A 74 -11.39 13.29 -10.71
N VAL A 75 -12.70 13.57 -10.77
CA VAL A 75 -13.49 13.55 -12.00
C VAL A 75 -13.50 14.95 -12.61
N ALA A 76 -13.23 15.05 -13.91
CA ALA A 76 -13.25 16.31 -14.64
C ALA A 76 -14.64 16.97 -14.56
N LYS A 77 -14.66 18.20 -14.04
CA LYS A 77 -15.83 19.07 -13.91
C LYS A 77 -15.41 20.51 -14.19
N PRO A 78 -16.34 21.41 -14.56
CA PRO A 78 -16.04 22.84 -14.68
C PRO A 78 -15.40 23.35 -13.38
N ILE A 79 -14.23 23.98 -13.50
CA ILE A 79 -13.49 24.52 -12.36
C ILE A 79 -14.21 25.77 -11.88
N THR A 80 -14.57 25.80 -10.59
CA THR A 80 -15.14 26.98 -9.94
C THR A 80 -14.12 27.65 -9.03
N GLU A 81 -14.32 28.94 -8.74
CA GLU A 81 -13.47 29.70 -7.82
C GLU A 81 -13.42 29.08 -6.42
N GLU A 82 -14.52 28.50 -5.94
CA GLU A 82 -14.57 27.79 -4.65
C GLU A 82 -13.65 26.56 -4.61
N MET A 83 -13.58 25.80 -5.71
CA MET A 83 -12.69 24.63 -5.81
C MET A 83 -11.22 25.05 -5.74
N LEU A 84 -10.88 26.14 -6.42
CA LEU A 84 -9.53 26.71 -6.43
C LEU A 84 -9.15 27.25 -5.04
N GLN A 85 -10.07 27.96 -4.39
CA GLN A 85 -9.85 28.48 -3.05
C GLN A 85 -9.69 27.35 -2.01
N HIS A 86 -10.46 26.26 -2.15
CA HIS A 86 -10.32 25.08 -1.29
C HIS A 86 -8.95 24.41 -1.45
N ALA A 87 -8.45 24.29 -2.68
CA ALA A 87 -7.10 23.76 -2.93
C ALA A 87 -6.00 24.64 -2.32
N ILE A 88 -6.11 25.97 -2.42
CA ILE A 88 -5.16 26.91 -1.78
C ILE A 88 -5.22 26.80 -0.26
N SER A 89 -6.43 26.73 0.32
CA SER A 89 -6.60 26.60 1.77
C SER A 89 -6.01 25.30 2.32
N TYR A 90 -5.93 24.24 1.51
CA TYR A 90 -5.27 22.98 1.90
C TYR A 90 -3.76 23.13 2.13
N ARG A 91 -3.11 24.15 1.54
CA ARG A 91 -1.67 24.41 1.74
C ARG A 91 -1.30 24.55 3.21
N ASP A 92 -2.15 25.24 3.96
CA ASP A 92 -1.93 25.55 5.38
C ASP A 92 -2.61 24.52 6.32
N ALA A 93 -3.18 23.45 5.76
CA ALA A 93 -3.79 22.38 6.55
C ALA A 93 -2.74 21.66 7.42
N THR A 94 -3.12 21.31 8.64
CA THR A 94 -2.26 20.58 9.58
C THR A 94 -3.01 19.43 10.24
N SER A 95 -2.26 18.44 10.76
CA SER A 95 -2.80 17.29 11.49
C SER A 95 -3.89 16.54 10.70
N GLU A 96 -5.09 16.41 11.26
CA GLU A 96 -6.21 15.64 10.69
C GLU A 96 -6.75 16.22 9.38
N ALA A 97 -6.48 17.50 9.09
CA ALA A 97 -6.88 18.13 7.85
C ALA A 97 -5.97 17.75 6.66
N ARG A 98 -4.83 17.10 6.90
CA ARG A 98 -3.94 16.61 5.84
C ARG A 98 -4.38 15.26 5.31
N VAL A 99 -4.45 15.17 3.99
CA VAL A 99 -4.83 13.97 3.26
C VAL A 99 -3.57 13.28 2.76
N VAL A 100 -3.25 12.12 3.34
CA VAL A 100 -2.05 11.32 3.00
C VAL A 100 -1.95 11.02 1.50
N GLN A 101 -3.08 10.82 0.82
CA GLN A 101 -3.11 10.61 -0.63
C GLN A 101 -2.57 11.83 -1.40
N ILE A 102 -2.93 13.05 -1.00
CA ILE A 102 -2.45 14.28 -1.64
C ILE A 102 -0.94 14.41 -1.42
N ASP A 103 -0.50 14.23 -0.18
CA ASP A 103 0.91 14.39 0.19
C ASP A 103 1.81 13.38 -0.52
N ALA A 104 1.33 12.14 -0.66
CA ALA A 104 2.07 11.09 -1.33
C ALA A 104 2.04 11.23 -2.87
N LEU A 105 0.98 11.82 -3.45
CA LEU A 105 0.95 12.17 -4.88
C LEU A 105 1.86 13.36 -5.18
N ASP A 106 1.82 14.41 -4.35
CA ASP A 106 2.67 15.58 -4.46
C ASP A 106 4.16 15.16 -4.39
N SER A 107 4.53 14.36 -3.38
CA SER A 107 5.88 13.81 -3.25
C SER A 107 6.32 12.97 -4.47
N ALA A 108 5.41 12.22 -5.08
CA ALA A 108 5.72 11.43 -6.28
C ALA A 108 6.01 12.35 -7.47
N LEU A 109 5.12 13.31 -7.74
CA LEU A 109 5.17 14.23 -8.88
C LEU A 109 6.29 15.27 -8.73
N GLN A 110 6.64 15.69 -7.51
CA GLN A 110 7.81 16.54 -7.28
C GLN A 110 9.13 15.85 -7.70
N GLY A 111 9.16 14.51 -7.71
CA GLY A 111 10.29 13.74 -8.21
C GLY A 111 10.32 13.53 -9.72
N VAL A 112 9.29 13.99 -10.46
CA VAL A 112 9.20 13.92 -11.93
C VAL A 112 9.61 15.28 -12.49
N LYS A 113 10.81 15.40 -13.07
CA LYS A 113 11.32 16.69 -13.59
C LYS A 113 10.36 17.31 -14.61
N ARG A 114 9.88 16.50 -15.55
CA ARG A 114 8.96 16.93 -16.60
C ARG A 114 7.60 17.40 -16.05
N ALA A 115 7.14 16.86 -14.93
CA ALA A 115 5.88 17.29 -14.33
C ALA A 115 5.95 18.71 -13.77
N LYS A 116 7.12 19.13 -13.27
CA LYS A 116 7.36 20.50 -12.77
C LYS A 116 7.33 21.56 -13.86
N GLU A 117 7.55 21.15 -15.11
CA GLU A 117 7.57 22.03 -16.28
C GLU A 117 6.22 22.07 -17.02
N LEU A 118 5.22 21.31 -16.57
CA LEU A 118 3.90 21.28 -17.19
C LEU A 118 3.11 22.56 -16.89
N LEU A 119 2.31 22.96 -17.88
CA LEU A 119 1.22 23.89 -17.66
C LEU A 119 0.20 23.29 -16.69
N LYS A 120 -0.46 24.15 -15.91
CA LYS A 120 -1.39 23.77 -14.84
C LYS A 120 -2.52 22.83 -15.30
N PRO A 121 -3.15 23.03 -16.49
CA PRO A 121 -4.15 22.08 -16.98
C PRO A 121 -3.56 20.67 -17.23
N ALA A 122 -2.37 20.60 -17.81
CA ALA A 122 -1.72 19.32 -18.09
C ALA A 122 -1.26 18.59 -16.81
N LEU A 123 -0.82 19.34 -15.79
CA LEU A 123 -0.51 18.81 -14.46
C LEU A 123 -1.76 18.29 -13.75
N LEU A 124 -2.88 19.01 -13.87
CA LEU A 124 -4.17 18.58 -13.32
C LEU A 124 -4.64 17.26 -13.95
N ASP A 125 -4.57 17.16 -15.27
CA ASP A 125 -4.94 15.94 -16.00
C ASP A 125 -4.00 14.77 -15.69
N LEU A 126 -2.69 15.03 -15.59
CA LEU A 126 -1.71 14.03 -15.17
C LEU A 126 -2.06 13.48 -13.76
N SER A 127 -2.31 14.39 -12.82
CA SER A 127 -2.63 14.05 -11.43
C SER A 127 -3.90 13.21 -11.33
N ARG A 128 -4.97 13.61 -12.06
CA ARG A 128 -6.22 12.84 -12.15
C ARG A 128 -6.01 11.46 -12.75
N ASN A 129 -5.20 11.35 -13.80
CA ASN A 129 -4.90 10.06 -14.42
C ASN A 129 -4.17 9.09 -13.49
N ILE A 130 -3.26 9.58 -12.64
CA ILE A 130 -2.61 8.76 -11.62
C ILE A 130 -3.62 8.30 -10.57
N LEU A 131 -4.51 9.21 -10.13
CA LEU A 131 -5.54 8.90 -9.13
C LEU A 131 -6.55 7.82 -9.59
N LYS A 132 -6.83 7.71 -10.90
CA LYS A 132 -7.66 6.61 -11.46
C LYS A 132 -7.11 5.22 -11.13
N PHE A 133 -5.80 5.11 -10.92
CA PHE A 133 -5.10 3.85 -10.64
C PHE A 133 -4.40 3.87 -9.29
N TRP A 134 -4.91 4.66 -8.34
CA TRP A 134 -4.26 4.86 -7.04
C TRP A 134 -3.96 3.55 -6.30
N ASP A 135 -4.92 2.64 -6.26
CA ASP A 135 -4.81 1.36 -5.55
C ASP A 135 -3.85 0.38 -6.25
N ASP A 136 -3.63 0.54 -7.55
CA ASP A 136 -2.65 -0.24 -8.33
C ASP A 136 -1.21 0.30 -8.20
N LEU A 137 -1.04 1.45 -7.52
CA LEU A 137 0.23 2.17 -7.38
C LEU A 137 0.55 2.40 -5.88
N PRO A 138 0.86 1.33 -5.11
CA PRO A 138 1.04 1.43 -3.67
C PRO A 138 2.26 2.26 -3.26
N THR A 139 3.30 2.33 -4.09
CA THR A 139 4.53 3.05 -3.75
C THR A 139 4.69 4.39 -4.47
N ILE A 140 5.42 5.33 -3.85
CA ILE A 140 5.83 6.60 -4.48
C ILE A 140 6.62 6.34 -5.78
N GLY A 141 7.46 5.30 -5.80
CA GLY A 141 8.25 4.92 -6.97
C GLY A 141 7.39 4.49 -8.16
N GLU A 142 6.37 3.67 -7.94
CA GLU A 142 5.44 3.24 -8.98
C GLU A 142 4.61 4.40 -9.51
N ARG A 143 4.15 5.30 -8.64
CA ARG A 143 3.43 6.52 -9.05
C ARG A 143 4.29 7.40 -9.94
N ARG A 144 5.55 7.60 -9.58
CA ARG A 144 6.53 8.36 -10.36
C ARG A 144 6.79 7.71 -11.73
N ALA A 145 7.02 6.39 -11.74
CA ALA A 145 7.26 5.65 -12.97
C ALA A 145 6.04 5.69 -13.90
N PHE A 146 4.84 5.61 -13.34
CA PHE A 146 3.60 5.75 -14.11
C PHE A 146 3.41 7.16 -14.67
N ALA A 147 3.73 8.19 -13.89
CA ALA A 147 3.71 9.58 -14.35
C ALA A 147 4.65 9.81 -15.55
N GLU A 148 5.89 9.33 -15.49
CA GLU A 148 6.83 9.42 -16.63
C GLU A 148 6.28 8.71 -17.87
N ARG A 149 5.69 7.52 -17.70
CA ARG A 149 5.07 6.77 -18.81
C ARG A 149 3.88 7.51 -19.42
N LEU A 150 3.04 8.15 -18.60
CA LEU A 150 1.95 9.01 -19.08
C LEU A 150 2.49 10.19 -19.87
N LEU A 151 3.62 10.76 -19.46
CA LEU A 151 4.25 11.88 -20.15
C LEU A 151 4.94 11.48 -21.45
N ASP A 152 5.39 10.23 -21.58
CA ASP A 152 5.90 9.66 -22.83
C ASP A 152 4.78 9.39 -23.85
N ALA A 153 3.57 9.14 -23.37
CA ALA A 153 2.42 8.94 -24.25
C ALA A 153 1.94 10.27 -24.86
N PRO A 154 1.49 10.25 -26.12
CA PRO A 154 0.93 11.42 -26.77
C PRO A 154 -0.35 11.88 -26.03
N PRO A 155 -0.65 13.20 -25.98
CA PRO A 155 -1.76 13.73 -25.20
C PRO A 155 -3.10 13.01 -25.42
N ALA A 156 -3.43 12.68 -26.68
CA ALA A 156 -4.67 12.01 -27.05
C ALA A 156 -4.76 10.52 -26.64
N GLY A 157 -3.64 9.90 -26.24
CA GLY A 157 -3.58 8.48 -25.84
C GLY A 157 -3.32 8.25 -24.36
N ARG A 158 -3.20 9.31 -23.54
CA ARG A 158 -2.83 9.19 -22.12
C ARG A 158 -3.87 8.44 -21.30
N ASP A 159 -5.15 8.60 -21.60
CA ASP A 159 -6.24 7.91 -20.90
C ASP A 159 -6.22 6.39 -21.08
N GLU A 160 -5.58 5.89 -22.15
CA GLU A 160 -5.45 4.46 -22.43
C GLU A 160 -4.22 3.83 -21.75
N VAL A 161 -3.29 4.66 -21.26
CA VAL A 161 -2.08 4.19 -20.59
C VAL A 161 -2.45 3.64 -19.23
N LYS A 162 -2.42 2.32 -19.10
CA LYS A 162 -2.56 1.64 -17.82
C LYS A 162 -1.20 1.58 -17.10
N PRO A 163 -1.20 1.52 -15.76
CA PRO A 163 -0.02 1.15 -15.01
C PRO A 163 0.61 -0.08 -15.67
N LYS A 164 1.94 -0.14 -15.73
CA LYS A 164 2.53 -1.48 -15.82
C LYS A 164 1.98 -2.18 -14.59
N LYS A 165 1.28 -3.30 -14.78
CA LYS A 165 0.84 -4.13 -13.66
C LYS A 165 2.03 -4.22 -12.74
N GLY A 166 1.95 -3.55 -11.59
CA GLY A 166 2.76 -3.93 -10.45
C GLY A 166 2.56 -5.43 -10.34
N SER A 167 3.62 -6.13 -10.04
CA SER A 167 3.73 -7.59 -9.95
C SER A 167 2.80 -8.21 -8.90
N SER A 168 1.54 -7.82 -8.81
CA SER A 168 0.47 -8.48 -8.06
C SER A 168 -0.12 -9.67 -8.82
N LYS A 169 0.42 -10.03 -10.00
CA LYS A 169 0.10 -11.32 -10.63
C LYS A 169 1.25 -12.07 -11.33
N ASP A 170 2.48 -11.57 -11.30
CA ASP A 170 3.67 -12.32 -11.73
C ASP A 170 4.90 -11.93 -10.91
N GLY A 171 5.13 -12.67 -9.82
CA GLY A 171 6.38 -13.40 -9.60
C GLY A 171 7.74 -12.70 -9.45
N LYS A 172 7.87 -11.37 -9.41
CA LYS A 172 9.19 -10.74 -9.20
C LYS A 172 9.17 -9.34 -8.57
N THR A 173 8.44 -9.16 -7.49
CA THR A 173 8.95 -8.30 -6.41
C THR A 173 10.17 -9.05 -5.85
N GLU A 174 11.32 -8.41 -5.66
CA GLU A 174 12.38 -9.01 -4.85
C GLU A 174 11.79 -9.23 -3.46
N GLU A 175 11.29 -10.45 -3.29
CA GLU A 175 10.62 -10.92 -2.11
C GLU A 175 11.60 -10.73 -0.97
N ARG A 176 11.22 -10.00 0.09
CA ARG A 176 12.09 -9.77 1.25
C ARG A 176 12.70 -11.11 1.64
N THR A 177 13.98 -11.29 1.31
CA THR A 177 14.73 -12.50 1.60
C THR A 177 15.41 -12.26 2.92
N GLY A 178 15.06 -13.06 3.90
CA GLY A 178 15.66 -13.01 5.20
C GLY A 178 15.43 -14.34 5.88
N PRO A 179 16.22 -14.66 6.90
CA PRO A 179 15.85 -15.71 7.82
C PRO A 179 14.63 -15.22 8.61
N PHE A 180 13.48 -15.82 8.35
CA PHE A 180 12.25 -15.67 9.13
C PHE A 180 12.11 -16.91 10.00
N TYR A 181 11.77 -16.73 11.27
CA TYR A 181 11.59 -17.84 12.19
C TYR A 181 10.13 -17.95 12.56
N ILE A 182 9.60 -19.16 12.50
CA ILE A 182 8.22 -19.44 12.87
C ILE A 182 8.15 -20.58 13.87
N LYS A 183 7.12 -20.57 14.71
CA LYS A 183 6.69 -21.74 15.49
C LYS A 183 5.31 -22.20 15.05
N SER A 184 5.03 -23.48 15.25
CA SER A 184 3.70 -24.04 15.10
C SER A 184 2.73 -23.44 16.15
N PRO A 185 1.41 -23.40 15.86
CA PRO A 185 0.42 -22.86 16.79
C PRO A 185 0.42 -23.55 18.16
N ASP A 186 0.78 -24.82 18.19
CA ASP A 186 0.92 -25.66 19.39
C ASP A 186 2.33 -25.61 20.01
N GLY A 187 3.28 -24.87 19.41
CA GLY A 187 4.66 -24.72 19.89
C GLY A 187 5.51 -26.00 19.79
N SER A 188 5.00 -27.06 19.16
CA SER A 188 5.67 -28.36 19.05
C SER A 188 6.80 -28.40 18.01
N ALA A 189 6.85 -27.41 17.11
CA ALA A 189 7.87 -27.31 16.08
C ALA A 189 8.27 -25.85 15.81
N ALA A 190 9.52 -25.64 15.43
CA ALA A 190 10.05 -24.36 14.97
C ALA A 190 10.78 -24.53 13.63
N SER A 191 10.70 -23.53 12.75
CA SER A 191 11.29 -23.62 11.41
C SER A 191 11.84 -22.26 10.94
N GLU A 192 12.93 -22.32 10.19
CA GLU A 192 13.52 -21.17 9.49
C GLU A 192 13.04 -21.15 8.03
N LEU A 193 12.64 -19.98 7.56
CA LEU A 193 12.18 -19.72 6.20
C LEU A 193 13.01 -18.61 5.59
N HIS A 194 13.26 -18.68 4.28
CA HIS A 194 14.17 -17.74 3.60
C HIS A 194 13.45 -16.72 2.71
N THR A 195 12.11 -16.78 2.65
CA THR A 195 11.31 -16.07 1.65
C THR A 195 9.97 -15.64 2.26
N LEU A 196 9.59 -14.38 2.10
CA LEU A 196 8.37 -13.80 2.70
C LEU A 196 7.07 -14.53 2.30
N ARG A 197 7.00 -15.12 1.12
CA ARG A 197 5.88 -15.94 0.62
C ARG A 197 5.70 -17.19 1.46
N LYS A 198 6.80 -17.84 1.85
CA LYS A 198 6.74 -19.00 2.75
C LYS A 198 6.29 -18.56 4.14
N LEU A 199 6.76 -17.40 4.63
CA LEU A 199 6.29 -16.85 5.90
C LEU A 199 4.78 -16.63 5.87
N ASN A 200 4.28 -15.87 4.91
CA ASN A 200 2.86 -15.56 4.78
C ASN A 200 2.00 -16.83 4.67
N ALA A 201 2.44 -17.83 3.89
CA ALA A 201 1.74 -19.10 3.76
C ALA A 201 1.69 -19.90 5.07
N MET A 202 2.65 -19.73 5.98
CA MET A 202 2.66 -20.38 7.28
C MET A 202 1.84 -19.57 8.30
N LEU A 203 1.88 -18.24 8.25
CA LEU A 203 1.02 -17.38 9.06
C LEU A 203 -0.47 -17.62 8.75
N GLU A 204 -0.84 -17.80 7.48
CA GLU A 204 -2.20 -18.18 7.07
C GLU A 204 -2.64 -19.56 7.61
N LYS A 205 -1.69 -20.46 7.82
CA LYS A 205 -1.93 -21.78 8.46
C LYS A 205 -1.97 -21.70 9.99
N GLY A 206 -1.84 -20.51 10.58
CA GLY A 206 -1.88 -20.29 12.02
C GLY A 206 -0.53 -20.42 12.73
N HIS A 207 0.59 -20.48 11.98
CA HIS A 207 1.91 -20.40 12.60
C HIS A 207 2.19 -18.97 13.09
N ILE A 208 3.10 -18.84 14.06
CA ILE A 208 3.43 -17.57 14.69
C ILE A 208 4.87 -17.22 14.34
N GLU A 209 5.10 -16.01 13.81
CA GLU A 209 6.45 -15.48 13.61
C GLU A 209 7.10 -15.18 14.97
N ILE A 210 8.34 -15.65 15.12
CA ILE A 210 9.15 -15.49 16.33
C ILE A 210 10.51 -14.88 15.95
N ASN A 211 11.23 -14.38 16.94
CA ASN A 211 12.58 -13.86 16.72
C ASN A 211 13.63 -15.01 16.68
N ARG A 212 14.86 -14.68 16.26
CA ARG A 212 15.98 -15.63 16.21
C ARG A 212 16.31 -16.25 17.57
N VAL A 213 16.20 -15.48 18.65
CA VAL A 213 16.55 -15.94 20.00
C VAL A 213 15.58 -17.02 20.47
N GLU A 214 14.28 -16.79 20.29
CA GLU A 214 13.21 -17.75 20.57
C GLU A 214 13.35 -19.01 19.73
N TYR A 215 13.75 -18.89 18.46
CA TYR A 215 14.02 -20.04 17.60
C TYR A 215 15.15 -20.93 18.13
N LEU A 216 16.30 -20.33 18.52
CA LEU A 216 17.41 -21.09 19.08
C LEU A 216 17.03 -21.74 20.43
N GLN A 217 16.26 -21.05 21.27
CA GLN A 217 15.77 -21.59 22.53
C GLN A 217 14.88 -22.82 22.32
N LEU A 218 13.92 -22.75 21.38
CA LEU A 218 13.09 -23.90 21.02
C LEU A 218 13.91 -25.06 20.45
N GLN A 219 14.92 -24.77 19.62
CA GLN A 219 15.82 -25.79 19.07
C GLN A 219 16.62 -26.49 20.19
N GLU A 220 17.12 -25.74 21.17
CA GLU A 220 17.79 -26.28 22.35
C GLU A 220 16.83 -27.09 23.23
N GLU A 221 15.58 -26.65 23.41
CA GLU A 221 14.57 -27.37 24.17
C GLU A 221 14.17 -28.69 23.49
N PHE A 222 14.00 -28.71 22.16
CA PHE A 222 13.78 -29.95 21.42
C PHE A 222 14.99 -30.88 21.51
N ALA A 223 16.22 -30.35 21.40
CA ALA A 223 17.43 -31.15 21.57
C ALA A 223 17.55 -31.72 23.00
N ARG A 224 17.22 -30.93 24.03
CA ARG A 224 17.19 -31.37 25.43
C ARG A 224 16.08 -32.40 25.68
N LYS A 225 14.90 -32.23 25.10
CA LYS A 225 13.78 -33.18 25.23
C LYS A 225 14.08 -34.49 24.53
N ASN A 226 14.73 -34.46 23.37
CA ASN A 226 15.21 -35.66 22.68
C ASN A 226 16.34 -36.35 23.45
N ALA A 227 17.27 -35.59 24.04
CA ALA A 227 18.32 -36.14 24.90
C ALA A 227 17.77 -36.71 26.23
N ALA A 228 16.74 -36.08 26.80
CA ALA A 228 16.05 -36.55 28.00
C ALA A 228 15.22 -37.82 27.73
N ASN A 229 14.53 -37.90 26.59
CA ASN A 229 13.83 -39.10 26.14
C ASN A 229 14.79 -40.25 25.79
N SER A 230 16.04 -39.96 25.42
CA SER A 230 17.06 -41.00 25.19
C SER A 230 17.62 -41.59 26.49
N ASN A 231 17.36 -41.00 27.65
CA ASN A 231 17.90 -41.44 28.95
C ASN A 231 16.83 -42.00 29.92
N GLN A 232 15.58 -42.14 29.49
CA GLN A 232 14.55 -42.85 30.26
C GLN A 232 14.33 -44.25 29.68
N GLN A 233 15.14 -45.19 30.15
CA GLN A 233 14.85 -46.61 30.05
C GLN A 233 13.87 -47.00 31.17
N VAL A 234 12.69 -47.48 30.73
CA VAL A 234 11.79 -48.44 31.40
C VAL A 234 11.18 -48.01 32.74
N THR A 235 9.86 -47.74 32.72
CA THR A 235 8.91 -48.44 33.60
C THR A 235 7.50 -48.47 32.98
N THR A 236 7.06 -49.69 32.65
CA THR A 236 5.69 -50.26 32.68
C THR A 236 4.59 -49.73 31.75
N ASP A 237 4.25 -50.59 30.78
CA ASP A 237 2.92 -50.97 30.29
C ASP A 237 1.99 -49.87 29.75
N THR A 238 2.03 -49.62 28.43
CA THR A 238 1.00 -50.01 27.43
C THR A 238 1.24 -49.37 26.05
N ASP A 239 1.09 -50.20 25.01
CA ASP A 239 0.75 -49.91 23.59
C ASP A 239 1.88 -49.80 22.52
N ASP A 240 2.08 -50.91 21.81
CA ASP A 240 3.03 -51.22 20.74
C ASP A 240 2.71 -50.54 19.39
N GLN A 241 2.99 -49.25 19.24
CA GLN A 241 2.92 -48.53 17.96
C GLN A 241 4.23 -47.93 17.41
N PRO A 242 5.25 -47.56 18.21
CA PRO A 242 6.44 -46.90 17.65
C PRO A 242 7.47 -47.85 17.01
N GLU A 243 7.47 -49.14 17.36
CA GLU A 243 8.47 -50.11 16.87
C GLU A 243 8.21 -50.56 15.42
N TYR A 244 6.96 -50.83 15.06
CA TYR A 244 6.59 -51.15 13.68
C TYR A 244 6.76 -49.99 12.72
N ALA A 245 6.58 -48.74 13.18
CA ALA A 245 6.86 -47.55 12.38
C ALA A 245 8.35 -47.43 12.04
N ALA A 246 9.23 -47.76 13.00
CA ALA A 246 10.67 -47.80 12.77
C ALA A 246 11.06 -48.94 11.82
N LEU A 247 10.51 -50.14 12.02
CA LEU A 247 10.73 -51.31 11.15
C LEU A 247 10.24 -51.05 9.72
N ARG A 248 9.08 -50.42 9.56
CA ARG A 248 8.52 -50.08 8.25
C ARG A 248 9.40 -49.08 7.50
N LYS A 249 9.94 -48.09 8.21
CA LYS A 249 10.87 -47.11 7.63
C LYS A 249 12.21 -47.74 7.24
N GLN A 250 12.71 -48.70 8.03
CA GLN A 250 13.92 -49.46 7.70
C GLN A 250 13.70 -50.36 6.48
N ALA A 251 12.60 -51.11 6.44
CA ALA A 251 12.22 -51.93 5.31
C ALA A 251 12.06 -51.09 4.02
N GLU A 252 11.50 -49.87 4.12
CA GLU A 252 11.34 -48.95 3.00
C GLU A 252 12.70 -48.51 2.44
N GLY A 253 13.63 -48.16 3.32
CA GLY A 253 14.99 -47.81 2.95
C GLY A 253 15.70 -48.94 2.19
N LEU A 254 15.62 -50.16 2.71
CA LEU A 254 16.31 -51.33 2.14
C LEU A 254 15.70 -51.77 0.80
N ILE A 255 14.37 -51.81 0.69
CA ILE A 255 13.69 -52.14 -0.57
C ILE A 255 13.95 -51.06 -1.63
N LEU A 256 13.98 -49.79 -1.24
CA LEU A 256 14.33 -48.69 -2.14
C LEU A 256 15.79 -48.77 -2.59
N GLN A 257 16.70 -49.18 -1.69
CA GLN A 257 18.11 -49.39 -2.00
C GLN A 257 18.31 -50.55 -2.98
N LEU A 258 17.62 -51.68 -2.79
CA LEU A 258 17.63 -52.80 -3.75
C LEU A 258 17.08 -52.38 -5.12
N ALA A 259 15.95 -51.68 -5.16
CA ALA A 259 15.33 -51.22 -6.39
C ALA A 259 16.20 -50.23 -7.16
N LYS A 260 16.97 -49.39 -6.46
CA LYS A 260 17.94 -48.44 -7.06
C LYS A 260 19.28 -49.08 -7.39
N GLY A 261 19.68 -50.12 -6.66
CA GLY A 261 20.95 -50.84 -6.80
C GLY A 261 21.00 -51.86 -7.93
N GLY A 262 19.94 -51.96 -8.74
CA GLY A 262 19.85 -52.93 -9.85
C GLY A 262 19.20 -54.26 -9.48
N TYR A 263 18.94 -54.51 -8.18
CA TYR A 263 18.32 -55.73 -7.65
C TYR A 263 16.78 -55.62 -7.55
N ARG A 264 16.17 -55.10 -8.62
CA ARG A 264 14.73 -54.84 -8.65
C ARG A 264 13.91 -56.13 -8.66
N ALA A 265 14.43 -57.20 -9.27
CA ALA A 265 13.76 -58.50 -9.31
C ALA A 265 13.72 -59.15 -7.92
N GLU A 266 14.79 -58.98 -7.14
CA GLU A 266 14.94 -59.46 -5.77
C GLU A 266 14.01 -58.70 -4.83
N ALA A 267 13.93 -57.37 -4.96
CA ALA A 267 12.99 -56.55 -4.21
C ALA A 267 11.53 -56.96 -4.44
N ILE A 268 11.15 -57.27 -5.70
CA ILE A 268 9.81 -57.76 -6.04
C ILE A 268 9.58 -59.16 -5.45
N THR A 269 10.57 -60.05 -5.55
CA THR A 269 10.48 -61.42 -5.01
C THR A 269 10.29 -61.44 -3.49
N ILE A 270 10.96 -60.52 -2.76
CA ILE A 270 10.82 -60.39 -1.30
C ILE A 270 9.40 -59.94 -0.93
N LEU A 271 8.83 -58.99 -1.68
CA LEU A 271 7.46 -58.53 -1.44
C LEU A 271 6.41 -59.60 -1.83
N GLU A 272 6.61 -60.30 -2.95
CA GLU A 272 5.72 -61.38 -3.40
C GLU A 272 5.68 -62.56 -2.43
N LYS A 273 6.80 -62.90 -1.78
CA LYS A 273 6.85 -63.92 -0.72
C LYS A 273 5.97 -63.58 0.48
N GLN A 274 5.72 -62.29 0.73
CA GLN A 274 4.82 -61.81 1.78
C GLN A 274 3.40 -61.53 1.24
N GLY A 275 3.09 -61.96 0.01
CA GLY A 275 1.79 -61.76 -0.63
C GLY A 275 1.50 -60.31 -1.03
N ALA A 276 2.50 -59.43 -1.00
CA ALA A 276 2.35 -57.99 -1.19
C ALA A 276 2.95 -57.52 -2.52
N LYS A 277 2.32 -56.55 -3.19
CA LYS A 277 2.91 -55.92 -4.39
C LYS A 277 3.74 -54.68 -4.03
N LYS A 278 3.52 -54.13 -2.85
CA LYS A 278 4.18 -52.93 -2.31
C LYS A 278 4.45 -53.12 -0.82
N LEU A 279 5.49 -52.49 -0.31
CA LEU A 279 5.82 -52.56 1.12
C LEU A 279 4.66 -52.08 2.04
N GLY A 280 3.85 -51.12 1.57
CA GLY A 280 2.66 -50.67 2.29
C GLY A 280 1.57 -51.73 2.50
N GLU A 281 1.63 -52.85 1.77
CA GLU A 281 0.68 -53.97 1.87
C GLU A 281 1.24 -55.13 2.72
N VAL A 282 2.50 -55.06 3.16
CA VAL A 282 3.12 -56.06 4.04
C VAL A 282 2.58 -55.84 5.46
N ALA A 283 2.08 -56.89 6.10
CA ALA A 283 1.63 -56.84 7.50
C ALA A 283 2.80 -56.53 8.44
N ASP A 284 2.52 -55.82 9.53
CA ASP A 284 3.55 -55.33 10.45
C ASP A 284 4.40 -56.47 11.06
N GLU A 285 3.79 -57.63 11.29
CA GLU A 285 4.42 -58.86 11.77
C GLU A 285 5.46 -59.45 10.79
N HIS A 286 5.38 -59.11 9.49
CA HIS A 286 6.30 -59.59 8.45
C HIS A 286 7.39 -58.58 8.09
N LEU A 287 7.41 -57.40 8.72
CA LEU A 287 8.41 -56.35 8.43
C LEU A 287 9.83 -56.79 8.80
N ALA A 288 10.01 -57.52 9.90
CA ALA A 288 11.32 -58.04 10.31
C ALA A 288 11.88 -59.03 9.28
N ASP A 289 11.04 -59.90 8.74
CA ASP A 289 11.43 -60.87 7.71
C ASP A 289 11.78 -60.19 6.38
N VAL A 290 11.08 -59.10 6.02
CA VAL A 290 11.40 -58.30 4.83
C VAL A 290 12.75 -57.60 4.98
N ILE A 291 13.04 -57.05 6.15
CA ILE A 291 14.33 -56.42 6.46
C ILE A 291 15.46 -57.45 6.32
N ALA A 292 15.34 -58.60 6.99
CA ALA A 292 16.38 -59.64 6.95
C ALA A 292 16.64 -60.18 5.54
N GLN A 293 15.59 -60.36 4.73
CA GLN A 293 15.74 -60.78 3.33
C GLN A 293 16.34 -59.69 2.44
N ALA A 294 16.00 -58.42 2.70
CA ALA A 294 16.53 -57.29 1.94
C ALA A 294 18.01 -57.02 2.26
N GLU A 295 18.40 -57.12 3.54
CA GLU A 295 19.80 -57.04 3.97
C GLU A 295 20.62 -58.17 3.34
N LYS A 296 20.13 -59.42 3.41
CA LYS A 296 20.80 -60.56 2.77
C LYS A 296 20.96 -60.39 1.25
N ALA A 297 19.98 -59.80 0.57
CA ALA A 297 20.04 -59.54 -0.87
C ALA A 297 21.01 -58.40 -1.23
N LEU A 298 21.25 -57.45 -0.31
CA LEU A 298 22.23 -56.37 -0.47
C LEU A 298 23.65 -56.81 -0.13
N GLU A 299 23.81 -57.78 0.77
CA GLU A 299 25.12 -58.32 1.17
C GLU A 299 25.74 -59.25 0.13
N GLY A 300 24.94 -59.86 -0.77
CA GLY A 300 25.41 -60.64 -1.93
C GLY A 300 26.03 -61.98 -1.56
#